data_AF-A0A2Y9Q5U3-F1
#
_entry.id   AF-A0A2Y9Q5U3-F1
#
_cell.length_a   1.000
_cell.length_b   1.000
_cell.length_c   1.000
_cell.angle_alpha   90.00
_cell.angle_beta   90.00
_cell.angle_gamma   90.00
#
_symmetry.space_group_name_H-M   'P 1'
#
loop_
_entity.id
_entity.type
_entity.pdbx_description
1 polymer ?
#
loop_
_entity_poly.entity_id
_entity_poly.type
_entity_poly.pdbx_seq_one_letter_code
_entity_poly.pdbx_strand_id
1 'polypeptide(L)'
;MCALPLAAAAVTAPRIQLQLLCRGLAAAMSTARPLKSVDYEVFGRVQGVCFRMYTEDEARKIGVVGWVKNTSKGTVTGQVQGPEEKVNSMKSWLSNVGSPSSRIDRTTFSNEKTISKLEYSNFTIRY
;
A
#
# COMPACT_ATOMS: atom_id res chain seq x y z
N MET A 1 -62.84 11.77 -54.92
CA MET A 1 -62.34 10.40 -54.75
C MET A 1 -61.09 10.48 -53.87
N CYS A 2 -61.28 10.40 -52.55
CA CYS A 2 -60.75 9.32 -51.67
C CYS A 2 -59.25 9.44 -51.40
N ALA A 3 -58.69 9.30 -50.20
CA ALA A 3 -59.12 9.20 -48.81
C ALA A 3 -57.80 9.25 -48.01
N LEU A 4 -57.85 9.74 -46.77
CA LEU A 4 -56.86 9.52 -45.68
C LEU A 4 -56.46 8.01 -45.57
N PRO A 5 -55.33 7.58 -44.93
CA PRO A 5 -55.10 7.92 -43.51
C PRO A 5 -53.66 7.79 -42.90
N LEU A 6 -53.59 8.28 -41.64
CA LEU A 6 -52.89 7.81 -40.42
C LEU A 6 -51.46 7.23 -40.39
N ALA A 7 -50.87 7.50 -39.21
CA ALA A 7 -49.87 6.73 -38.44
C ALA A 7 -48.39 7.01 -38.79
N ALA A 8 -47.43 7.05 -37.86
CA ALA A 8 -47.39 7.01 -36.40
C ALA A 8 -45.92 7.26 -35.96
N ALA A 9 -45.75 7.47 -34.66
CA ALA A 9 -44.58 7.08 -33.87
C ALA A 9 -43.25 7.87 -34.00
N ALA A 10 -43.12 8.84 -33.10
CA ALA A 10 -42.04 8.97 -32.13
C ALA A 10 -40.76 8.13 -32.31
N VAL A 11 -39.62 8.82 -32.51
CA VAL A 11 -38.34 8.43 -31.91
C VAL A 11 -37.63 9.70 -31.44
N THR A 12 -37.82 10.04 -30.17
CA THR A 12 -36.97 10.99 -29.44
C THR A 12 -35.66 10.30 -29.09
N ALA A 13 -34.59 10.59 -29.85
CA ALA A 13 -33.24 10.23 -29.45
C ALA A 13 -32.75 11.20 -28.36
N PRO A 14 -32.31 10.73 -27.18
CA PRO A 14 -31.64 11.62 -26.24
C PRO A 14 -30.22 11.86 -26.80
N ARG A 15 -29.96 13.08 -27.28
CA ARG A 15 -28.58 13.55 -27.47
C ARG A 15 -27.96 13.65 -26.09
N ILE A 16 -27.23 12.59 -25.72
CA ILE A 16 -26.43 12.48 -24.51
C ILE A 16 -25.56 13.73 -24.42
N GLN A 17 -25.87 14.55 -23.43
CA GLN A 17 -25.14 15.76 -23.09
C GLN A 17 -23.70 15.36 -22.76
N LEU A 18 -22.77 15.90 -23.55
CA LEU A 18 -21.33 15.85 -23.34
C LEU A 18 -21.00 16.51 -21.99
N GLN A 19 -21.01 15.75 -20.89
CA GLN A 19 -20.47 16.22 -19.62
C GLN A 19 -18.94 16.06 -19.64
N LEU A 20 -18.26 17.07 -20.16
CA LEU A 20 -16.89 17.39 -19.75
C LEU A 20 -16.92 17.78 -18.26
N LEU A 21 -16.92 16.77 -17.39
CA LEU A 21 -16.55 16.99 -15.99
C LEU A 21 -15.04 17.05 -15.94
N CYS A 22 -14.53 18.27 -15.81
CA CYS A 22 -13.19 18.58 -15.36
C CYS A 22 -12.79 17.65 -14.20
N ARG A 23 -12.08 16.55 -14.50
CA ARG A 23 -11.32 15.78 -13.51
C ARG A 23 -10.05 16.55 -13.17
N GLY A 24 -10.24 17.71 -12.56
CA GLY A 24 -9.18 18.60 -12.12
C GLY A 24 -9.34 18.90 -10.65
N LEU A 25 -9.02 17.93 -9.79
CA LEU A 25 -8.50 18.14 -8.43
C LEU A 25 -8.10 16.79 -7.82
N ALA A 26 -6.95 16.25 -8.24
CA ALA A 26 -6.28 15.20 -7.48
C ALA A 26 -5.75 15.83 -6.19
N ALA A 27 -6.57 15.77 -5.15
CA ALA A 27 -6.25 15.79 -3.72
C ALA A 27 -4.86 16.30 -3.33
N ALA A 28 -4.71 17.63 -3.25
CA ALA A 28 -3.74 18.23 -2.34
C ALA A 28 -4.25 18.06 -0.89
N MET A 29 -4.19 16.83 -0.35
CA MET A 29 -4.37 16.61 1.09
C MET A 29 -3.01 16.49 1.76
N SER A 30 -2.45 17.66 2.08
CA SER A 30 -1.40 17.84 3.08
C SER A 30 -2.06 18.35 4.37
N THR A 31 -2.73 17.44 5.07
CA THR A 31 -3.12 17.62 6.48
C THR A 31 -2.62 16.38 7.21
N ALA A 32 -1.65 16.57 8.10
CA ALA A 32 -0.92 15.57 8.90
C ALA A 32 -1.52 14.15 8.85
N ARG A 33 -1.00 13.30 7.96
CA ARG A 33 -1.40 11.88 7.93
C ARG A 33 -0.96 11.23 9.24
N PRO A 34 -1.82 10.45 9.91
CA PRO A 34 -1.45 9.79 11.15
C PRO A 34 -0.26 8.88 10.89
N LEU A 35 0.81 9.09 11.64
CA LEU A 35 1.99 8.24 11.59
C LEU A 35 1.74 7.03 12.49
N LYS A 36 2.05 5.85 11.99
CA LYS A 36 1.99 4.59 12.74
C LYS A 36 3.37 4.00 12.84
N SER A 37 3.64 3.38 13.97
CA SER A 37 4.78 2.49 14.19
C SER A 37 4.23 1.09 14.42
N VAL A 38 4.80 0.11 13.73
CA VAL A 38 4.41 -1.29 13.85
C VAL A 38 5.65 -2.15 13.89
N ASP A 39 5.69 -3.07 14.84
CA ASP A 39 6.70 -4.12 14.88
C ASP A 39 6.19 -5.31 14.10
N TYR A 40 7.10 -6.00 13.42
CA TYR A 40 6.77 -7.18 12.65
C TYR A 40 7.77 -8.31 12.87
N GLU A 41 7.29 -9.53 12.73
CA GLU A 41 8.10 -10.73 12.70
C GLU A 41 7.63 -11.63 11.55
N VAL A 42 8.56 -11.94 10.65
CA VAL A 42 8.33 -12.79 9.47
C VAL A 42 8.91 -14.17 9.75
N PHE A 43 8.05 -15.18 9.60
CA PHE A 43 8.37 -16.59 9.75
C PHE A 43 8.46 -17.26 8.37
N GLY A 44 9.41 -18.19 8.24
CA GLY A 44 9.59 -19.02 7.06
C GLY A 44 11.04 -19.06 6.61
N ARG A 45 11.28 -19.26 5.31
CA ARG A 45 12.62 -19.29 4.72
C ARG A 45 13.07 -17.87 4.37
N VAL A 46 13.53 -17.14 5.39
CA VAL A 46 13.87 -15.70 5.30
C VAL A 46 15.35 -15.37 5.56
N GLN A 47 16.14 -16.34 6.05
CA GLN A 47 17.60 -16.19 6.22
C GLN A 47 18.36 -16.78 5.03
N GLY A 48 19.50 -16.17 4.69
CA GLY A 48 20.33 -16.60 3.54
C GLY A 48 19.79 -16.20 2.16
N VAL A 49 18.69 -15.44 2.10
CA VAL A 49 17.98 -15.08 0.84
C VAL A 49 17.99 -13.57 0.57
N CYS A 50 18.94 -12.83 1.15
CA CYS A 50 19.04 -11.36 1.05
C CYS A 50 17.77 -10.59 1.45
N PHE A 51 16.89 -11.17 2.26
CA PHE A 51 15.60 -10.58 2.64
C PHE A 51 15.72 -9.15 3.19
N ARG A 52 16.75 -8.91 4.01
CA ARG A 52 17.03 -7.61 4.63
C ARG A 52 17.30 -6.50 3.59
N MET A 53 18.04 -6.82 2.52
CA MET A 53 18.38 -5.87 1.46
C MET A 53 17.15 -5.48 0.64
N TYR A 54 16.30 -6.46 0.30
CA TYR A 54 15.02 -6.20 -0.38
C TYR A 54 14.06 -5.40 0.51
N THR A 55 14.04 -5.69 1.81
CA THR A 55 13.20 -4.96 2.77
C THR A 55 13.61 -3.50 2.86
N GLU A 56 14.91 -3.20 2.89
CA GLU A 56 15.42 -1.82 2.87
C GLU A 56 15.05 -1.09 1.57
N ASP A 57 15.26 -1.74 0.42
CA ASP A 57 14.93 -1.16 -0.88
C ASP A 57 13.43 -0.86 -1.01
N GLU A 58 12.58 -1.79 -0.58
CA GLU A 58 11.13 -1.58 -0.59
C GLU A 58 10.71 -0.49 0.41
N ALA A 59 11.28 -0.47 1.61
CA ALA A 59 11.03 0.57 2.58
C ALA A 59 11.38 1.95 2.03
N ARG A 60 12.50 2.06 1.28
CA ARG A 60 12.91 3.29 0.58
C ARG A 60 11.94 3.67 -0.54
N LYS A 61 11.48 2.72 -1.35
CA LYS A 61 10.50 2.96 -2.43
C LYS A 61 9.17 3.47 -1.91
N ILE A 62 8.62 2.83 -0.87
CA ILE A 62 7.38 3.26 -0.22
C ILE A 62 7.62 4.57 0.54
N GLY A 63 8.82 4.77 1.08
CA GLY A 63 9.21 5.93 1.88
C GLY A 63 8.73 5.80 3.32
N VAL A 64 9.03 4.66 3.94
CA VAL A 64 8.89 4.38 5.38
C VAL A 64 10.26 4.28 6.03
N VAL A 65 10.33 4.48 7.35
CA VAL A 65 11.57 4.44 8.13
C VAL A 65 11.52 3.32 9.16
N GLY A 66 12.66 2.95 9.73
CA GLY A 66 12.72 1.91 10.76
C GLY A 66 13.95 1.02 10.64
N TRP A 67 13.79 -0.25 10.95
CA TRP A 67 14.91 -1.19 10.91
C TRP A 67 14.46 -2.64 10.72
N VAL A 68 15.39 -3.47 10.25
CA VAL A 68 15.20 -4.91 10.08
C VAL A 68 16.39 -5.68 10.65
N LYS A 69 16.14 -6.82 11.32
CA LYS A 69 17.15 -7.66 11.97
C LYS A 69 16.79 -9.15 11.85
N ASN A 70 17.79 -10.00 11.75
CA ASN A 70 17.60 -11.45 11.88
C ASN A 70 17.56 -11.86 13.36
N THR A 71 16.66 -12.77 13.72
CA THR A 71 16.65 -13.38 15.04
C THR A 71 17.47 -14.67 15.06
N SER A 72 17.91 -15.10 16.25
CA SER A 72 18.57 -16.39 16.45
C SER A 72 17.65 -17.59 16.19
N LYS A 73 16.33 -17.38 16.14
CA LYS A 73 15.32 -18.41 15.88
C LYS A 73 15.11 -18.69 14.39
N GLY A 74 15.85 -18.03 13.51
CA GLY A 74 15.67 -18.19 12.06
C GLY A 74 14.63 -17.23 11.44
N THR A 75 14.04 -16.32 12.22
CA THR A 75 13.05 -15.35 11.75
C THR A 75 13.69 -14.01 11.41
N VAL A 76 12.92 -13.13 10.77
CA VAL A 76 13.29 -11.72 10.55
C VAL A 76 12.31 -10.86 11.32
N THR A 77 12.83 -10.00 12.18
CA THR A 77 12.03 -9.02 12.92
C THR A 77 12.43 -7.61 12.53
N GLY A 78 11.53 -6.66 12.70
CA GLY A 78 11.82 -5.27 12.46
C GLY A 78 10.73 -4.36 12.98
N GLN A 79 10.96 -3.07 12.77
CA GLN A 79 9.99 -2.02 13.06
C GLN A 79 9.88 -1.14 11.83
N VAL A 80 8.65 -0.80 11.46
CA VAL A 80 8.34 0.13 10.38
C VAL A 80 7.54 1.28 10.96
N GLN A 81 7.94 2.50 10.60
CA GLN A 81 7.28 3.73 10.98
C GLN A 81 7.00 4.58 9.75
N GLY A 82 5.84 5.22 9.73
CA GLY A 82 5.47 6.10 8.63
C GLY A 82 3.97 6.40 8.61
N PRO A 83 3.51 7.13 7.58
CA PRO A 83 2.09 7.32 7.34
C PRO A 83 1.34 5.99 7.24
N GLU A 84 0.14 5.91 7.80
CA GLU A 84 -0.66 4.68 7.83
C GLU A 84 -0.77 3.96 6.48
N GLU A 85 -1.04 4.69 5.39
CA GLU A 85 -1.17 4.13 4.04
C GLU A 85 0.12 3.42 3.58
N LYS A 86 1.26 4.04 3.89
CA LYS A 86 2.58 3.51 3.57
C LYS A 86 2.93 2.30 4.43
N VAL A 87 2.62 2.36 5.72
CA VAL A 87 2.79 1.22 6.62
C VAL A 87 1.94 0.05 6.15
N ASN A 88 0.69 0.27 5.74
CA ASN A 88 -0.18 -0.79 5.23
C ASN A 88 0.36 -1.42 3.93
N SER A 89 0.92 -0.60 3.04
CA SER A 89 1.60 -1.07 1.84
C SER A 89 2.79 -1.98 2.19
N MET A 90 3.59 -1.57 3.18
CA MET A 90 4.71 -2.38 3.68
C MET A 90 4.25 -3.69 4.33
N LYS A 91 3.15 -3.68 5.10
CA LYS A 91 2.56 -4.90 5.67
C LYS A 91 2.16 -5.90 4.58
N SER A 92 1.53 -5.41 3.51
CA SER A 92 1.13 -6.24 2.37
C SER A 92 2.35 -6.87 1.69
N TRP A 93 3.40 -6.08 1.46
CA TRP A 93 4.65 -6.56 0.86
C TRP A 93 5.36 -7.62 1.72
N LEU A 94 5.46 -7.38 3.03
CA LEU A 94 6.05 -8.32 3.99
C LEU A 94 5.28 -9.64 4.12
N SER A 95 4.02 -9.67 3.68
CA SER A 95 3.17 -10.85 3.76
C SER A 95 3.14 -11.64 2.44
N ASN A 96 3.28 -10.96 1.29
CA ASN A 96 3.04 -11.57 -0.03
C ASN A 96 4.26 -11.63 -0.95
N VAL A 97 5.20 -10.69 -0.85
CA VAL A 97 6.27 -10.51 -1.86
C VAL A 97 7.62 -10.94 -1.32
N GLY A 98 8.13 -10.25 -0.29
CA GLY A 98 9.45 -10.53 0.27
C GLY A 98 10.58 -10.53 -0.78
N SER A 99 11.61 -11.33 -0.53
CA SER A 99 12.68 -11.60 -1.51
C SER A 99 12.25 -12.69 -2.49
N PRO A 100 12.67 -12.65 -3.77
CA PRO A 100 12.32 -13.66 -4.77
C PRO A 100 12.74 -15.09 -4.41
N SER A 101 13.78 -15.24 -3.58
CA SER A 101 14.23 -16.55 -3.07
C SER A 101 13.69 -16.89 -1.68
N SER A 102 12.92 -16.00 -1.07
CA SER A 102 12.32 -16.21 0.25
C SER A 102 10.98 -16.92 0.16
N ARG A 103 10.62 -17.61 1.25
CA ARG A 103 9.28 -18.19 1.41
C ARG A 103 8.71 -17.74 2.74
N ILE A 104 7.68 -16.89 2.68
CA ILE A 104 6.99 -16.37 3.85
C ILE A 104 5.88 -17.37 4.21
N ASP A 105 5.95 -17.95 5.40
CA ASP A 105 4.91 -18.85 5.91
C ASP A 105 3.88 -18.07 6.73
N ARG A 106 4.33 -17.09 7.51
CA ARG A 106 3.48 -16.25 8.35
C ARG A 106 4.18 -14.94 8.66
N THR A 107 3.41 -13.85 8.71
CA THR A 107 3.88 -12.57 9.24
C THR A 107 3.02 -12.17 10.43
N THR A 108 3.66 -11.87 11.55
CA THR A 108 2.99 -11.39 12.77
C THR A 108 3.30 -9.92 12.94
N PHE A 109 2.27 -9.12 13.17
CA PHE A 109 2.40 -7.70 13.49
C PHE A 109 2.10 -7.51 14.98
N SER A 110 2.87 -6.66 15.64
CA SER A 110 2.75 -6.40 17.08
C SER A 110 3.09 -4.93 17.37
N ASN A 111 2.75 -4.47 18.58
CA ASN A 111 3.07 -3.11 19.05
C ASN A 111 2.63 -2.00 18.08
N GLU A 112 1.43 -2.13 17.50
CA GLU A 112 0.88 -1.08 16.64
C GLU A 112 0.54 0.15 17.48
N LYS A 113 1.25 1.25 17.24
CA LYS A 113 1.07 2.52 17.95
C LYS A 113 0.99 3.68 16.96
N THR A 114 0.07 4.61 17.21
CA THR A 114 0.04 5.89 16.49
C THR A 114 1.06 6.82 17.13
N ILE A 115 2.00 7.32 16.34
CA ILE A 115 3.08 8.21 16.78
C ILE A 115 2.84 9.62 16.24
N SER A 116 3.27 10.64 16.97
CA SER A 116 3.23 12.04 16.52
C SER A 116 4.46 12.44 15.72
N LYS A 117 5.58 11.73 15.90
CA LYS A 117 6.86 11.98 15.24
C LYS A 117 7.58 10.65 14.95
N LEU A 118 8.31 10.60 13.84
CA LEU A 118 9.18 9.47 13.51
C LEU A 118 10.35 9.36 14.50
N GLU A 119 10.55 8.17 15.07
CA GLU A 119 11.68 7.87 15.96
C GLU A 119 12.98 7.64 15.18
N TYR A 120 12.86 7.29 13.89
CA TYR A 120 13.98 7.03 12.99
C TYR A 120 13.94 7.98 11.79
N SER A 121 15.11 8.33 11.26
CA SER A 121 15.22 9.14 10.05
C SER A 121 15.35 8.31 8.78
N ASN A 122 15.83 7.07 8.88
CA ASN A 122 16.10 6.18 7.75
C ASN A 122 15.64 4.74 8.07
N PHE A 123 15.59 3.90 7.04
CA PHE A 123 15.45 2.46 7.21
C PHE A 123 16.84 1.82 7.26
N THR A 124 17.15 1.05 8.31
CA THR A 124 18.50 0.50 8.53
C THR A 124 18.50 -1.01 8.77
N ILE A 125 19.51 -1.70 8.22
CA ILE A 125 19.72 -3.12 8.49
C ILE A 125 20.55 -3.27 9.77
N ARG A 126 20.03 -4.02 10.74
CA ARG A 126 20.71 -4.38 11.99
C ARG A 126 21.18 -5.84 11.94
N TYR A 127 22.25 -6.12 12.68
CA TYR A 127 22.87 -7.44 12.82
C TYR A 127 22.67 -8.00 14.23
#